data_AF-A0A941S8G1-F1
#
_entry.id   AF-A0A941S8G1-F1
#
_cell.length_a   1.000
_cell.length_b   1.000
_cell.length_c   1.000
_cell.angle_alpha   90.00
_cell.angle_beta   90.00
_cell.angle_gamma   90.00
#
_symmetry.space_group_name_H-M   'P 1'
#
loop_
_entity.id
_entity.type
_entity.pdbx_description
1 polymer ?
#
loop_
_entity_poly.entity_id
_entity_poly.type
_entity_poly.pdbx_seq_one_letter_code
_entity_poly.pdbx_strand_id
1 'polypeptide(L)'
;MKARADTISRAHMGKSGPDGKPVFIDSVALGSRGAKKAVLVIVGDIHASVAVTALLQDGVAVPDDMRLVVVHALDPFAFMNAPGDPAWSEKMLKAIATEDLSRVSDLVILGFGIAENELPAIFPTDRRIRIIFKSMDTRTDLTRMRKAVKAELARPA
;
A
#
# COMPACT_ATOMS: atom_id res chain seq x y z
N MET A 1 18.92 -12.98 -1.46
CA MET A 1 19.37 -11.67 -0.93
C MET A 1 18.24 -11.12 -0.07
N LYS A 2 18.48 -10.56 1.13
CA LYS A 2 17.41 -9.92 1.91
C LYS A 2 17.00 -8.62 1.21
N ALA A 3 15.71 -8.43 0.93
CA ALA A 3 15.21 -7.20 0.34
C ALA A 3 15.56 -6.02 1.27
N ARG A 4 16.09 -4.92 0.71
CA ARG A 4 16.29 -3.67 1.46
C ARG A 4 14.91 -3.08 1.77
N ALA A 5 14.70 -2.70 3.02
CA ALA A 5 13.48 -2.06 3.50
C ALA A 5 13.69 -0.55 3.61
N ASP A 6 12.89 0.21 2.88
CA ASP A 6 12.76 1.66 3.01
C ASP A 6 11.54 1.95 3.89
N THR A 7 11.74 2.60 5.03
CA THR A 7 10.62 3.22 5.75
C THR A 7 10.17 4.46 4.96
N ILE A 8 8.89 4.52 4.60
CA ILE A 8 8.33 5.61 3.79
C ILE A 8 7.12 6.24 4.51
N SER A 9 7.32 6.76 5.72
CA SER A 9 6.25 7.40 6.49
C SER A 9 5.99 8.84 6.04
N ARG A 10 4.75 9.32 6.22
CA ARG A 10 4.33 10.70 5.91
C ARG A 10 3.45 11.23 7.06
N ALA A 11 3.49 12.54 7.28
CA ALA A 11 2.73 13.23 8.34
C ALA A 11 1.68 14.19 7.75
N HIS A 12 0.52 14.32 8.40
CA HIS A 12 -0.46 15.35 8.04
C HIS A 12 -0.04 16.69 8.62
N MET A 13 0.41 17.60 7.76
CA MET A 13 0.74 18.96 8.19
C MET A 13 -0.55 19.76 8.39
N GLY A 14 -0.93 19.98 9.65
CA GLY A 14 -2.08 20.83 10.01
C GLY A 14 -3.31 20.08 10.52
N LYS A 15 -3.22 18.76 10.73
CA LYS A 15 -4.23 17.98 11.44
C LYS A 15 -3.59 17.14 12.54
N SER A 16 -4.24 17.12 13.70
CA SER A 16 -3.88 16.26 14.82
C SER A 16 -4.89 15.14 15.00
N GLY A 17 -4.46 14.04 15.59
CA GLY A 17 -5.34 12.99 16.08
C GLY A 17 -6.16 13.47 17.29
N PRO A 18 -7.09 12.64 17.79
CA PRO A 18 -7.92 12.97 18.95
C PRO A 18 -7.14 13.34 20.22
N ASP A 19 -5.89 12.89 20.34
CA ASP A 19 -4.98 13.17 21.45
C ASP A 19 -4.11 14.43 21.24
N GLY A 20 -4.35 15.19 20.16
CA GLY A 20 -3.60 16.39 19.81
C GLY A 20 -2.26 16.12 19.11
N LYS A 21 -1.84 14.86 18.94
CA LYS A 21 -0.56 14.52 18.30
C LYS A 21 -0.64 14.49 16.77
N PRO A 22 0.49 14.62 16.06
CA PRO A 22 0.49 14.50 14.61
C PRO A 22 0.04 13.12 14.15
N VAL A 23 -0.67 13.08 13.02
CA VAL A 23 -1.13 11.84 12.40
C VAL A 23 -0.11 11.40 11.34
N PHE A 24 0.29 10.14 11.40
CA PHE A 24 1.25 9.53 10.48
C PHE A 24 0.65 8.33 9.75
N ILE A 25 1.21 8.04 8.59
CA ILE A 25 1.03 6.76 7.90
C ILE A 25 2.26 5.90 8.12
N ASP A 26 2.01 4.65 8.46
CA ASP A 26 3.03 3.62 8.47
C ASP A 26 3.05 2.92 7.12
N SER A 27 4.08 3.23 6.33
CA SER A 27 4.32 2.54 5.07
C SER A 27 5.77 2.07 4.95
N VAL A 28 5.92 0.93 4.31
CA VAL A 28 7.22 0.31 4.04
C VAL A 28 7.30 -0.09 2.59
N ALA A 29 8.46 0.12 2.00
CA ALA A 29 8.77 -0.37 0.66
C ALA A 29 9.94 -1.34 0.69
N LEU A 30 9.85 -2.39 -0.11
CA LEU A 30 10.84 -3.45 -0.24
C LEU A 30 11.22 -3.61 -1.72
N GLY A 31 12.49 -3.87 -1.99
CA GLY A 31 13.00 -4.02 -3.35
C GLY A 31 13.42 -2.69 -4.00
N SER A 32 13.84 -2.74 -5.26
CA SER A 32 14.49 -1.61 -5.94
C SER A 32 13.53 -0.47 -6.29
N ARG A 33 13.92 0.80 -6.05
CA ARG A 33 13.20 1.98 -6.58
C ARG A 33 13.24 2.08 -8.11
N GLY A 34 14.16 1.36 -8.74
CA GLY A 34 14.27 1.27 -10.20
C GLY A 34 13.40 0.19 -10.84
N ALA A 35 12.69 -0.62 -10.03
CA ALA A 35 11.85 -1.72 -10.51
C ALA A 35 10.79 -1.23 -11.51
N LYS A 36 10.55 -2.05 -12.54
CA LYS A 36 9.50 -1.80 -13.54
C LYS A 36 8.15 -2.41 -13.16
N LYS A 37 8.17 -3.35 -12.23
CA LYS A 37 6.98 -4.01 -11.69
C LYS A 37 6.83 -3.66 -10.23
N ALA A 38 5.58 -3.55 -9.77
CA ALA A 38 5.32 -3.41 -8.36
C ALA A 38 4.01 -4.06 -7.91
N VAL A 39 4.00 -4.43 -6.63
CA VAL A 39 2.79 -4.75 -5.88
C VAL A 39 2.61 -3.64 -4.85
N LEU A 40 1.48 -2.94 -4.90
CA LEU A 40 1.05 -2.00 -3.87
C LEU A 40 -0.04 -2.68 -3.03
N VAL A 41 0.26 -2.91 -1.75
CA VAL A 41 -0.67 -3.41 -0.76
C VAL A 41 -1.24 -2.23 0.01
N ILE A 42 -2.55 -2.11 0.04
CA ILE A 42 -3.24 -1.07 0.79
C ILE A 42 -4.17 -1.72 1.82
N VAL A 43 -4.01 -1.30 3.07
CA VAL A 43 -4.70 -1.84 4.23
C VAL A 43 -5.71 -0.81 4.73
N GLY A 44 -6.99 -1.16 4.68
CA GLY A 44 -8.11 -0.29 5.07
C GLY A 44 -8.65 -0.53 6.48
N ASP A 45 -8.35 -1.66 7.11
CA ASP A 45 -8.91 -2.04 8.42
C ASP A 45 -7.92 -2.77 9.34
N ILE A 46 -8.35 -2.99 10.59
CA ILE A 46 -7.55 -3.63 11.65
C ILE A 46 -7.20 -5.10 11.33
N HIS A 47 -8.05 -5.84 10.63
CA HIS A 47 -7.78 -7.24 10.28
C HIS A 47 -6.71 -7.32 9.19
N ALA A 48 -6.82 -6.47 8.17
CA ALA A 48 -5.80 -6.30 7.14
C ALA A 48 -4.45 -5.87 7.74
N SER A 49 -4.49 -5.02 8.77
CA SER A 49 -3.31 -4.52 9.48
C SER A 49 -2.55 -5.66 10.20
N VAL A 50 -3.28 -6.52 10.93
CA VAL A 50 -2.70 -7.71 11.56
C VAL A 50 -2.09 -8.63 10.51
N ALA A 51 -2.80 -8.84 9.40
CA ALA A 51 -2.36 -9.70 8.32
C ALA A 51 -1.05 -9.23 7.68
N VAL A 52 -0.92 -7.92 7.40
CA VAL A 52 0.28 -7.34 6.78
C VAL A 52 1.46 -7.32 7.75
N THR A 53 1.20 -7.09 9.03
CA THR A 53 2.23 -7.17 10.07
C THR A 53 2.81 -8.58 10.11
N ALA A 54 1.97 -9.59 10.12
CA ALA A 54 2.43 -10.98 10.14
C ALA A 54 3.14 -11.39 8.83
N LEU A 55 2.70 -10.88 7.67
CA LEU A 55 3.41 -11.06 6.40
C LEU A 55 4.85 -10.51 6.47
N LEU A 56 5.03 -9.32 7.05
CA LEU A 56 6.34 -8.68 7.19
C LEU A 56 7.21 -9.40 8.22
N GLN A 57 6.64 -9.86 9.33
CA GLN A 57 7.33 -10.64 10.37
C GLN A 57 7.82 -12.00 9.85
N ASP A 58 7.02 -12.71 9.07
CA ASP A 58 7.38 -13.99 8.46
C ASP A 58 8.51 -13.85 7.40
N GLY A 59 8.81 -12.62 6.99
CA GLY A 59 9.70 -12.32 5.89
C GLY A 59 9.01 -12.50 4.54
N VAL A 60 9.11 -11.48 3.70
CA VAL A 60 8.64 -11.52 2.31
C VAL A 60 9.84 -11.43 1.36
N ALA A 61 9.92 -12.39 0.45
CA ALA A 61 10.90 -12.35 -0.64
C ALA A 61 10.32 -11.51 -1.78
N VAL A 62 11.02 -10.43 -2.13
CA VAL A 62 10.68 -9.57 -3.26
C VAL A 62 11.69 -9.85 -4.37
N PRO A 63 11.25 -10.22 -5.60
CA PRO A 63 12.15 -10.39 -6.73
C PRO A 63 12.94 -9.12 -7.05
N ASP A 64 14.13 -9.26 -7.62
CA ASP A 64 15.06 -8.15 -7.86
C ASP A 64 14.50 -7.07 -8.82
N ASP A 65 13.60 -7.47 -9.73
CA ASP A 65 12.95 -6.58 -10.70
C ASP A 65 11.59 -6.03 -10.22
N MET A 66 11.20 -6.34 -8.97
CA MET A 66 9.95 -5.92 -8.37
C MET A 66 10.15 -4.98 -7.17
N ARG A 67 9.13 -4.17 -6.92
CA ARG A 67 8.98 -3.40 -5.68
C ARG A 67 7.69 -3.80 -4.98
N LEU A 68 7.74 -4.04 -3.69
CA LEU A 68 6.56 -4.17 -2.84
C LEU A 68 6.42 -2.89 -2.03
N VAL A 69 5.28 -2.22 -2.13
CA VAL A 69 4.94 -1.08 -1.26
C VAL A 69 3.75 -1.50 -0.43
N VAL A 70 3.83 -1.29 0.89
CA VAL A 70 2.76 -1.57 1.84
C VAL A 70 2.35 -0.26 2.50
N VAL A 71 1.07 0.06 2.41
CA VAL A 71 0.45 1.20 3.09
C VAL A 71 -0.49 0.66 4.16
N HIS A 72 -0.15 0.92 5.41
CA HIS A 72 -1.00 0.63 6.55
C HIS A 72 -1.90 1.83 6.86
N ALA A 73 -3.21 1.60 6.96
CA ALA A 73 -4.23 2.62 7.24
C ALA A 73 -4.19 3.80 6.24
N LEU A 74 -4.68 3.56 5.02
CA LEU A 74 -4.72 4.58 3.95
C LEU A 74 -5.34 5.90 4.42
N ASP A 75 -6.43 5.83 5.17
CA ASP A 75 -7.00 6.95 5.92
C ASP A 75 -6.88 6.69 7.43
N PRO A 76 -5.90 7.29 8.12
CA PRO A 76 -5.72 7.13 9.55
C PRO A 76 -6.86 7.78 10.36
N PHE A 77 -7.59 8.76 9.80
CA PHE A 77 -8.75 9.34 10.48
C PHE A 77 -9.93 8.38 10.44
N ALA A 78 -10.23 7.80 9.28
CA ALA A 78 -11.24 6.74 9.17
C ALA A 78 -10.89 5.54 10.07
N PHE A 79 -9.61 5.15 10.10
CA PHE A 79 -9.12 4.08 10.96
C PHE A 79 -9.35 4.35 12.47
N MET A 80 -9.20 5.60 12.89
CA MET A 80 -9.46 6.04 14.28
C MET A 80 -10.91 6.45 14.54
N ASN A 81 -11.81 6.31 13.56
CA ASN A 81 -13.19 6.82 13.61
C ASN A 81 -13.25 8.33 14.00
N ALA A 82 -12.36 9.13 13.41
CA ALA A 82 -12.23 10.56 13.64
C ALA A 82 -12.60 11.38 12.39
N PRO A 83 -13.06 12.64 12.53
CA PRO A 83 -13.25 13.52 11.39
C PRO A 83 -11.93 13.75 10.63
N GLY A 84 -11.88 13.35 9.37
CA GLY A 84 -10.68 13.37 8.54
C GLY A 84 -10.60 14.48 7.49
N ASP A 85 -9.53 14.45 6.71
CA ASP A 85 -9.39 15.20 5.46
C ASP A 85 -9.79 14.27 4.31
N PRO A 86 -10.91 14.52 3.60
CA PRO A 86 -11.36 13.64 2.52
C PRO A 86 -10.37 13.56 1.34
N ALA A 87 -9.45 14.52 1.22
CA ALA A 87 -8.40 14.51 0.19
C ALA A 87 -7.13 13.75 0.62
N TRP A 88 -7.10 13.19 1.84
CA TRP A 88 -5.92 12.56 2.41
C TRP A 88 -5.42 11.37 1.58
N SER A 89 -6.30 10.39 1.36
CA SER A 89 -6.00 9.16 0.63
C SER A 89 -5.48 9.45 -0.78
N GLU A 90 -6.08 10.43 -1.45
CA GLU A 90 -5.66 10.89 -2.78
C GLU A 90 -4.25 11.49 -2.76
N LYS A 91 -4.00 12.47 -1.89
CA LYS A 91 -2.68 13.12 -1.77
C LYS A 91 -1.59 12.10 -1.45
N MET A 92 -1.89 11.14 -0.58
CA MET A 92 -0.94 10.09 -0.22
C MET A 92 -0.62 9.18 -1.40
N LEU A 93 -1.63 8.63 -2.05
CA LEU A 93 -1.42 7.72 -3.17
C LEU A 93 -0.72 8.41 -4.34
N LYS A 94 -0.98 9.71 -4.54
CA LYS A 94 -0.23 10.53 -5.49
C LYS A 94 1.25 10.62 -5.11
N ALA A 95 1.59 10.87 -3.83
CA ALA A 95 2.97 10.91 -3.37
C ALA A 95 3.68 9.56 -3.58
N ILE A 96 3.04 8.45 -3.20
CA ILE A 96 3.55 7.10 -3.45
C ILE A 96 3.78 6.87 -4.96
N ALA A 97 2.82 7.28 -5.79
CA ALA A 97 2.92 7.14 -7.24
C ALA A 97 4.10 7.93 -7.84
N THR A 98 4.38 9.13 -7.31
CA THR A 98 5.44 10.01 -7.83
C THR A 98 6.82 9.76 -7.24
N GLU A 99 6.92 9.17 -6.06
CA GLU A 99 8.20 9.02 -5.34
C GLU A 99 8.67 7.56 -5.28
N ASP A 100 7.75 6.63 -4.99
CA ASP A 100 8.08 5.21 -4.78
C ASP A 100 7.78 4.34 -5.99
N LEU A 101 6.79 4.72 -6.80
CA LEU A 101 6.35 3.96 -7.97
C LEU A 101 6.65 4.70 -9.29
N SER A 102 7.49 5.74 -9.26
CA SER A 102 7.73 6.61 -10.41
C SER A 102 8.32 5.93 -11.64
N ARG A 103 8.99 4.79 -11.43
CA ARG A 103 9.63 3.98 -12.48
C ARG A 103 8.82 2.76 -12.92
N VAL A 104 7.71 2.49 -12.22
CA VAL A 104 6.85 1.32 -12.44
C VAL A 104 6.01 1.51 -13.70
N SER A 105 5.94 0.46 -14.52
CA SER A 105 5.10 0.35 -15.70
C SER A 105 4.07 -0.77 -15.62
N ASP A 106 4.22 -1.70 -14.66
CA ASP A 106 3.24 -2.76 -14.37
C ASP A 106 2.99 -2.80 -12.86
N LEU A 107 1.79 -2.38 -12.45
CA LEU A 107 1.40 -2.21 -11.06
C LEU A 107 0.20 -3.10 -10.74
N VAL A 108 0.35 -3.95 -9.73
CA VAL A 108 -0.77 -4.63 -9.10
C VAL A 108 -1.09 -3.94 -7.79
N ILE A 109 -2.35 -3.56 -7.61
CA ILE A 109 -2.85 -2.98 -6.36
C ILE A 109 -3.73 -4.03 -5.68
N LEU A 110 -3.35 -4.40 -4.47
CA LEU A 110 -4.10 -5.28 -3.59
C LEU A 110 -4.74 -4.43 -2.49
N GLY A 111 -6.05 -4.16 -2.62
CA GLY A 111 -6.83 -3.44 -1.64
C GLY A 111 -7.47 -4.39 -0.65
N PHE A 112 -7.10 -4.27 0.63
CA PHE A 112 -7.62 -5.09 1.71
C PHE A 112 -8.53 -4.23 2.58
N GLY A 113 -9.85 -4.46 2.50
CA GLY A 113 -10.83 -3.61 3.19
C GLY A 113 -11.05 -2.25 2.51
N ILE A 114 -10.80 -2.15 1.20
CA ILE A 114 -10.98 -0.93 0.40
C ILE A 114 -11.83 -1.25 -0.84
N ALA A 115 -12.72 -0.31 -1.19
CA ALA A 115 -13.61 -0.45 -2.34
C ALA A 115 -12.91 -0.13 -3.67
N GLU A 116 -13.31 -0.82 -4.75
CA GLU A 116 -12.67 -0.72 -6.07
C GLU A 116 -12.79 0.67 -6.72
N ASN A 117 -13.87 1.38 -6.43
CA ASN A 117 -14.12 2.72 -6.96
C ASN A 117 -13.26 3.83 -6.33
N GLU A 118 -12.48 3.54 -5.28
CA GLU A 118 -11.73 4.56 -4.53
C GLU A 118 -10.30 4.79 -5.04
N LEU A 119 -9.73 3.88 -5.83
CA LEU A 119 -8.27 3.83 -6.06
C LEU A 119 -7.78 4.09 -7.51
N PRO A 120 -8.45 3.59 -8.57
CA PRO A 120 -7.92 3.70 -9.93
C PRO A 120 -7.84 5.15 -10.46
N ALA A 121 -8.66 6.06 -9.95
CA ALA A 121 -8.69 7.46 -10.37
C ALA A 121 -7.44 8.27 -9.96
N ILE A 122 -6.64 7.74 -9.02
CA ILE A 122 -5.55 8.49 -8.37
C ILE A 122 -4.21 8.28 -9.08
N PHE A 123 -4.07 7.19 -9.84
CA PHE A 123 -2.82 6.90 -10.54
C PHE A 123 -2.76 7.67 -11.87
N PRO A 124 -1.60 8.26 -12.22
CA PRO A 124 -1.46 9.02 -13.45
C PRO A 124 -1.82 8.18 -14.68
N THR A 125 -2.90 8.54 -15.36
CA THR A 125 -3.40 7.87 -16.58
C THR A 125 -2.58 8.24 -17.84
N ASP A 126 -1.73 9.25 -17.74
CA ASP A 126 -0.81 9.71 -18.79
C ASP A 126 0.41 8.79 -18.96
N ARG A 127 0.67 7.90 -17.99
CA ARG A 127 1.69 6.87 -18.09
C ARG A 127 1.09 5.59 -18.65
N ARG A 128 1.84 4.89 -19.51
CA ARG A 128 1.54 3.49 -19.89
C ARG A 128 1.80 2.56 -18.70
N ILE A 129 1.03 2.71 -17.63
CA ILE A 129 1.03 1.82 -16.48
C ILE A 129 -0.11 0.84 -16.69
N ARG A 130 0.21 -0.45 -16.72
CA ARG A 130 -0.81 -1.49 -16.56
C ARG A 130 -1.17 -1.55 -15.08
N ILE A 131 -2.42 -1.26 -14.74
CA ILE A 131 -2.93 -1.36 -13.37
C ILE A 131 -3.89 -2.54 -13.29
N ILE A 132 -3.65 -3.44 -12.35
CA ILE A 132 -4.59 -4.50 -11.96
C ILE A 132 -4.99 -4.24 -10.51
N PHE A 133 -6.25 -3.97 -10.27
CA PHE A 133 -6.78 -3.85 -8.92
C PHE A 133 -7.46 -5.15 -8.48
N LYS A 134 -7.22 -5.56 -7.23
CA LYS A 134 -7.90 -6.68 -6.60
C LYS A 134 -8.32 -6.26 -5.18
N SER A 135 -9.63 -6.16 -4.95
CA SER A 135 -10.17 -6.01 -3.60
C SER A 135 -10.33 -7.37 -2.93
N MET A 136 -10.06 -7.45 -1.64
CA MET A 136 -10.31 -8.63 -0.83
C MET A 136 -10.95 -8.25 0.51
N ASP A 137 -11.96 -9.02 0.90
CA ASP A 137 -12.53 -8.97 2.25
C ASP A 137 -11.57 -9.63 3.24
N THR A 138 -11.26 -8.89 4.30
CA THR A 138 -10.25 -9.18 5.32
C THR A 138 -10.86 -9.87 6.53
N ARG A 139 -12.19 -9.88 6.66
CA ARG A 139 -12.91 -10.47 7.80
C ARG A 139 -12.85 -12.00 7.81
N THR A 140 -12.47 -12.63 6.69
CA THR A 140 -12.63 -14.08 6.53
C THR A 140 -11.36 -14.91 6.33
N ASP A 141 -10.18 -14.35 5.95
CA ASP A 141 -8.99 -15.21 5.75
C ASP A 141 -7.63 -14.47 5.67
N LEU A 142 -6.86 -14.46 6.77
CA LEU A 142 -5.48 -13.96 6.83
C LEU A 142 -4.53 -14.72 5.88
N THR A 143 -4.76 -16.03 5.69
CA THR A 143 -3.94 -16.89 4.84
C THR A 143 -4.10 -16.49 3.38
N ARG A 144 -5.32 -16.12 2.98
CA ARG A 144 -5.63 -15.64 1.64
C ARG A 144 -4.89 -14.35 1.31
N MET A 145 -4.79 -13.41 2.24
CA MET A 145 -4.03 -12.17 2.05
C MET A 145 -2.56 -12.46 1.74
N ARG A 146 -1.91 -13.29 2.58
CA ARG A 146 -0.51 -13.68 2.37
C ARG A 146 -0.31 -14.40 1.05
N LYS A 147 -1.22 -15.33 0.72
CA LYS A 147 -1.18 -16.07 -0.54
C LYS A 147 -1.33 -15.14 -1.75
N ALA A 148 -2.19 -14.13 -1.66
CA ALA A 148 -2.38 -13.14 -2.72
C ALA A 148 -1.10 -12.34 -2.96
N VAL A 149 -0.50 -11.76 -1.91
CA VAL A 149 0.75 -10.99 -2.05
C VAL A 149 1.86 -11.87 -2.64
N LYS A 150 2.03 -13.10 -2.12
CA LYS A 150 3.03 -14.04 -2.64
C LYS A 150 2.78 -14.43 -4.09
N ALA A 151 1.52 -14.63 -4.48
CA ALA A 151 1.16 -14.98 -5.86
C ALA A 151 1.50 -13.84 -6.84
N GLU A 152 1.23 -12.59 -6.46
CA GLU A 152 1.57 -11.45 -7.33
C GLU A 152 3.08 -11.22 -7.44
N LEU A 153 3.82 -11.42 -6.33
CA LEU A 153 5.28 -11.38 -6.36
C LEU A 153 5.91 -12.54 -7.14
N ALA A 154 5.18 -13.64 -7.33
CA ALA A 154 5.62 -14.78 -8.13
C ALA A 154 5.17 -14.71 -9.60
N ARG A 155 4.47 -13.64 -10.01
CA ARG A 155 3.95 -13.51 -11.37
C ARG A 155 5.12 -13.41 -12.37
N PRO A 156 5.09 -14.19 -13.47
CA PRO A 156 6.11 -14.08 -14.51
C PRO A 156 6.13 -12.68 -15.14
N ALA A 157 7.28 -12.38 -15.74
CA ALA A 157 7.59 -11.08 -16.31
C ALA A 157 6.69 -10.66 -17.48
#